data_AF-A0A847PS11-F1
#
_entry.id   AF-A0A847PS11-F1
#
_cell.length_a   1.000
_cell.length_b   1.000
_cell.length_c   1.000
_cell.angle_alpha   90.00
_cell.angle_beta   90.00
_cell.angle_gamma   90.00
#
_symmetry.space_group_name_H-M   'P 1'
#
loop_
_entity.id
_entity.type
_entity.pdbx_description
1 polymer ?
#
loop_
_entity_poly.entity_id
_entity_poly.type
_entity_poly.pdbx_seq_one_letter_code
_entity_poly.pdbx_strand_id
1 'polypeptide(L)'
;MNKSIEIAKKEYPTGEIKSTKMVVYDYPEIGAMTVVEDKTIGVEHRIFVDAYTLDAVPDRPATKTHFGVWSIYEKISKNKIDENLKKWQSSDELTKSIEQAANNNGININLPVSKEDIKKLSSGTAIVATTIEKDLGTPTVYLQRKTYYCQPASAQMLTKYYRDTKPSQDSIYSMMDGIAPNGVSNEKALIYYRASNGLNKPNSYNSSDVTFNKAVTEINNYRPFMSGTSTHARVCRGYKQVDSAQYLRICDPYPTSLGMAYWEALGSENDRIYVGS
;
A
#
# COMPACT_ATOMS: atom_id res chain seq x y z
N MET A 1 -30.77 -24.04 15.15
CA MET A 1 -30.87 -23.72 13.70
C MET A 1 -32.32 -23.69 13.20
N ASN A 2 -33.15 -24.71 13.49
CA ASN A 2 -34.56 -24.76 13.03
C ASN A 2 -35.37 -23.49 13.34
N LYS A 3 -35.18 -22.89 14.52
CA LYS A 3 -35.91 -21.67 14.90
C LYS A 3 -35.61 -20.46 13.99
N SER A 4 -34.37 -20.31 13.54
CA SER A 4 -33.98 -19.25 12.59
C SER A 4 -34.63 -19.45 11.22
N ILE A 5 -34.73 -20.71 10.76
CA ILE A 5 -35.43 -21.05 9.51
C ILE A 5 -36.94 -20.81 9.64
N GLU A 6 -37.54 -21.15 10.79
CA GLU A 6 -38.96 -20.91 11.08
C GLU A 6 -39.28 -19.41 11.01
N ILE A 7 -38.48 -18.57 11.68
CA ILE A 7 -38.62 -17.11 11.65
C ILE A 7 -38.41 -16.59 10.23
N ALA A 8 -37.41 -17.08 9.50
CA ALA A 8 -37.17 -16.69 8.12
C ALA A 8 -38.35 -16.96 7.19
N LYS A 9 -38.97 -18.14 7.29
CA LYS A 9 -40.17 -18.47 6.51
C LYS A 9 -41.40 -17.67 6.93
N LYS A 10 -41.46 -17.21 8.17
CA LYS A 10 -42.56 -16.37 8.67
C LYS A 10 -42.42 -14.92 8.18
N GLU A 11 -41.22 -14.35 8.25
CA GLU A 11 -40.95 -12.96 7.84
C GLU A 11 -40.86 -12.81 6.32
N TYR A 12 -40.33 -13.82 5.63
CA TYR A 12 -40.18 -13.84 4.18
C TYR A 12 -40.81 -15.10 3.57
N PRO A 13 -42.15 -15.23 3.54
CA PRO A 13 -42.83 -16.45 3.10
C PRO A 13 -42.55 -16.86 1.65
N THR A 14 -42.25 -15.89 0.80
CA THR A 14 -41.93 -16.07 -0.63
C THR A 14 -40.42 -16.11 -0.89
N GLY A 15 -39.60 -15.88 0.13
CA GLY A 15 -38.15 -15.79 0.03
C GLY A 15 -37.48 -17.15 -0.12
N GLU A 16 -36.32 -17.16 -0.78
CA GLU A 16 -35.47 -18.35 -0.90
C GLU A 16 -34.38 -18.35 0.16
N ILE A 17 -34.34 -19.40 0.98
CA ILE A 17 -33.24 -19.56 1.94
C ILE A 17 -31.97 -19.93 1.18
N LYS A 18 -30.97 -19.05 1.22
CA LYS A 18 -29.64 -19.27 0.61
C LYS A 18 -28.70 -20.03 1.51
N SER A 19 -28.74 -19.74 2.81
CA SER A 19 -27.90 -20.43 3.78
C SER A 19 -28.47 -20.31 5.19
N THR A 20 -28.18 -21.29 6.03
CA THR A 20 -28.33 -21.20 7.49
C THR A 20 -27.06 -21.71 8.12
N LYS A 21 -26.43 -20.90 8.97
CA LYS A 21 -25.16 -21.23 9.62
C LYS A 21 -25.14 -20.78 11.07
N MET A 22 -24.37 -21.49 11.89
CA MET A 22 -24.00 -21.00 13.22
C MET A 22 -23.02 -19.84 13.08
N VAL A 23 -23.21 -18.80 13.89
CA VAL A 23 -22.38 -17.59 13.90
C VAL A 23 -22.15 -17.14 15.32
N VAL A 24 -21.04 -16.44 15.54
CA VAL A 24 -20.88 -15.55 16.69
C VAL A 24 -21.43 -14.20 16.25
N TYR A 25 -22.61 -13.82 16.75
CA TYR A 25 -23.26 -12.59 16.30
C TYR A 25 -22.82 -11.38 17.12
N ASP A 26 -22.34 -11.54 18.36
CA ASP A 26 -21.71 -10.48 19.16
C ASP A 26 -20.76 -11.13 20.18
N TYR A 27 -19.45 -11.16 19.92
CA TYR A 27 -18.53 -12.02 20.69
C TYR A 27 -18.62 -11.81 22.21
N PRO A 28 -18.83 -12.87 23.02
CA PRO A 28 -18.80 -14.29 22.63
C PRO A 28 -20.16 -14.94 22.28
N GLU A 29 -21.25 -14.17 22.15
CA GLU A 29 -22.61 -14.64 21.93
C GLU A 29 -22.80 -15.38 20.59
N ILE A 30 -23.46 -16.54 20.67
CA ILE A 30 -23.60 -17.51 19.57
C ILE A 30 -25.06 -17.62 19.14
N GLY A 31 -25.30 -17.68 17.84
CA GLY A 31 -26.64 -17.83 17.28
C GLY A 31 -26.65 -18.57 15.95
N ALA A 32 -27.85 -18.71 15.37
CA ALA A 32 -28.06 -19.15 14.00
C ALA A 32 -28.42 -17.95 13.12
N MET A 33 -27.68 -17.77 12.03
CA MET A 33 -27.98 -16.80 10.99
C MET A 33 -28.55 -17.51 9.76
N THR A 34 -29.76 -17.14 9.35
CA THR A 34 -30.35 -17.56 8.08
C THR A 34 -30.35 -16.38 7.11
N VAL A 35 -29.84 -16.60 5.90
CA VAL A 35 -29.89 -15.65 4.80
C VAL A 35 -31.04 -16.04 3.88
N VAL A 36 -31.95 -15.11 3.64
CA VAL A 36 -33.10 -15.29 2.75
C VAL A 36 -33.06 -14.22 1.66
N GLU A 37 -33.14 -14.65 0.40
CA GLU A 37 -33.29 -13.76 -0.74
C GLU A 37 -34.77 -13.53 -1.01
N ASP A 38 -35.22 -12.28 -0.94
CA ASP A 38 -36.58 -11.91 -1.33
C ASP A 38 -36.69 -11.92 -2.86
N LYS A 39 -37.49 -12.85 -3.41
CA LYS A 39 -37.68 -13.01 -4.86
C LYS A 39 -38.35 -11.82 -5.55
N THR A 40 -39.02 -10.94 -4.80
CA THR A 40 -39.71 -9.78 -5.38
C THR A 40 -38.76 -8.61 -5.64
N ILE A 41 -37.75 -8.43 -4.81
CA ILE A 41 -36.81 -7.30 -4.87
C ILE A 41 -35.35 -7.72 -5.13
N GLY A 42 -35.03 -9.02 -5.05
CA GLY A 42 -33.69 -9.56 -5.23
C GLY A 42 -32.71 -9.16 -4.13
N VAL A 43 -33.21 -8.81 -2.94
CA VAL A 43 -32.40 -8.36 -1.80
C VAL A 43 -32.26 -9.50 -0.80
N GLU A 44 -31.04 -9.70 -0.29
CA GLU A 44 -30.76 -10.64 0.79
C GLU A 44 -31.00 -10.01 2.16
N HIS A 45 -31.73 -10.73 3.00
CA HIS A 45 -31.98 -10.39 4.40
C HIS A 45 -31.33 -11.43 5.31
N ARG A 46 -30.82 -11.00 6.47
CA ARG A 46 -30.20 -11.88 7.46
C ARG A 46 -31.07 -11.91 8.71
N ILE A 47 -31.35 -13.12 9.19
CA ILE A 47 -32.14 -13.36 10.39
C ILE A 47 -31.28 -14.09 11.40
N PHE A 48 -31.08 -13.46 12.55
CA PHE A 48 -30.29 -13.99 13.63
C PHE A 48 -31.20 -14.47 14.76
N VAL A 49 -30.87 -15.63 15.33
CA VAL A 49 -31.57 -16.19 16.49
C VAL A 49 -30.53 -16.65 17.50
N ASP A 50 -30.67 -16.20 18.75
CA ASP A 50 -29.78 -16.60 19.83
C ASP A 50 -29.84 -18.11 20.08
N ALA A 51 -28.69 -18.75 20.28
CA ALA A 51 -28.63 -20.20 20.43
C ALA A 51 -29.17 -20.70 21.77
N TYR A 52 -29.14 -19.87 22.81
CA TYR A 52 -29.56 -20.22 24.16
C TYR A 52 -31.02 -19.85 24.42
N THR A 53 -31.41 -18.60 24.16
CA THR A 53 -32.77 -18.12 24.43
C THR A 53 -33.76 -18.47 23.32
N LEU A 54 -33.25 -18.74 22.11
CA LEU A 54 -34.05 -18.94 20.89
C LEU A 54 -34.82 -17.68 20.44
N ASP A 55 -34.46 -16.51 20.97
CA ASP A 55 -35.04 -15.23 20.58
C ASP A 55 -34.41 -14.66 19.32
N ALA A 56 -35.19 -13.89 18.56
CA ALA A 56 -34.69 -13.16 17.41
C ALA A 56 -33.74 -12.03 17.84
N VAL A 57 -32.57 -11.97 17.21
CA VAL A 57 -31.57 -10.91 17.42
C VAL A 57 -31.76 -9.87 16.30
N PRO A 58 -31.91 -8.57 16.63
CA PRO A 58 -32.04 -7.52 15.62
C PRO A 58 -30.80 -7.44 14.71
N ASP A 59 -30.99 -7.49 13.39
CA ASP A 59 -29.92 -7.27 12.40
C ASP A 59 -29.57 -5.77 12.28
N ARG A 60 -28.92 -5.26 13.31
CA ARG A 60 -28.38 -3.89 13.40
C ARG A 60 -27.14 -3.90 14.28
N PRO A 61 -26.24 -2.91 14.14
CA PRO A 61 -25.05 -2.81 14.98
C PRO A 61 -25.40 -2.79 16.48
N ALA A 62 -24.79 -3.68 17.25
CA ALA A 62 -24.85 -3.62 18.71
C ALA A 62 -24.23 -2.31 19.23
N THR A 63 -24.83 -1.71 20.26
CA THR A 63 -24.32 -0.53 20.96
C THR A 63 -24.28 -0.80 22.46
N LYS A 64 -23.67 0.08 23.25
CA LYS A 64 -23.63 -0.06 24.72
C LYS A 64 -25.00 -0.23 25.37
N THR A 65 -26.06 0.25 24.73
CA THR A 65 -27.43 0.26 25.27
C THR A 65 -28.44 -0.52 24.43
N HIS A 66 -28.06 -0.99 23.25
CA HIS A 66 -28.95 -1.74 22.36
C HIS A 66 -28.30 -3.01 21.87
N PHE A 67 -29.01 -4.11 22.07
CA PHE A 67 -28.69 -5.43 21.56
C PHE A 67 -28.82 -5.48 20.02
N GLY A 68 -27.94 -6.25 19.39
CA GLY A 68 -27.81 -6.38 17.94
C GLY A 68 -26.63 -7.27 17.56
N VAL A 69 -26.17 -7.13 16.31
CA VAL A 69 -25.06 -7.88 15.73
C VAL A 69 -23.79 -7.04 15.72
N TRP A 70 -22.66 -7.65 16.04
CA TRP A 70 -21.33 -7.08 15.99
C TRP A 70 -20.38 -7.96 15.18
N SER A 71 -19.88 -7.43 14.07
CA SER A 71 -18.86 -8.09 13.25
C SER A 71 -17.65 -7.19 13.09
N ILE A 72 -16.49 -7.65 13.54
CA ILE A 72 -15.21 -6.98 13.23
C ILE A 72 -14.97 -6.89 11.72
N TYR A 73 -15.47 -7.86 10.94
CA TYR A 73 -15.30 -7.89 9.50
C TYR A 73 -16.09 -6.79 8.79
N GLU A 74 -17.24 -6.37 9.33
CA GLU A 74 -18.01 -5.25 8.77
C GLU A 74 -17.31 -3.89 8.93
N LYS A 75 -16.32 -3.80 9.85
CA LYS A 75 -15.48 -2.60 10.02
C LYS A 75 -14.30 -2.55 9.05
N ILE A 76 -14.02 -3.65 8.35
CA ILE A 76 -12.87 -3.76 7.44
C ILE A 76 -13.40 -3.61 6.01
N SER A 77 -12.87 -2.65 5.27
CA SER A 77 -13.27 -2.46 3.86
C SER A 77 -12.86 -3.68 3.02
N LYS A 78 -13.62 -3.97 1.96
CA LYS A 78 -13.33 -5.10 1.05
C LYS A 78 -11.91 -5.04 0.48
N ASN A 79 -11.45 -3.87 0.05
CA ASN A 79 -10.08 -3.67 -0.42
C ASN A 79 -9.04 -4.05 0.65
N LYS A 80 -9.32 -3.74 1.92
CA LYS A 80 -8.41 -4.08 3.02
C LYS A 80 -8.39 -5.57 3.32
N ILE A 81 -9.54 -6.25 3.18
CA ILE A 81 -9.63 -7.72 3.26
C ILE A 81 -8.75 -8.36 2.17
N ASP A 82 -8.89 -7.91 0.92
CA ASP A 82 -8.12 -8.45 -0.20
C ASP A 82 -6.60 -8.22 -0.03
N GLU A 83 -6.20 -7.03 0.43
CA GLU A 83 -4.80 -6.75 0.79
C GLU A 83 -4.27 -7.67 1.88
N ASN A 84 -5.04 -7.85 2.96
CA ASN A 84 -4.65 -8.71 4.08
C ASN A 84 -4.55 -10.17 3.64
N LEU A 85 -5.46 -10.63 2.79
CA LEU A 85 -5.44 -11.98 2.24
C LEU A 85 -4.21 -12.23 1.38
N LYS A 86 -3.82 -11.28 0.51
CA LYS A 86 -2.58 -11.38 -0.28
C LYS A 86 -1.35 -11.48 0.62
N LYS A 87 -1.28 -10.64 1.67
CA LYS A 87 -0.18 -10.69 2.64
C LYS A 87 -0.13 -12.02 3.38
N TRP A 88 -1.28 -12.54 3.78
CA TRP A 88 -1.39 -13.85 4.42
C TRP A 88 -0.88 -14.97 3.50
N GLN A 89 -1.33 -14.98 2.23
CA GLN A 89 -0.89 -15.97 1.24
C GLN A 89 0.63 -15.91 1.03
N SER A 90 1.21 -14.72 0.87
CA SER A 90 2.67 -14.58 0.73
C SER A 90 3.43 -15.06 1.99
N SER A 91 2.87 -14.85 3.18
CA SER A 91 3.46 -15.35 4.43
C SER A 91 3.38 -16.87 4.54
N ASP A 92 2.27 -17.46 4.11
CA ASP A 92 2.04 -18.91 4.09
C ASP A 92 2.97 -19.60 3.08
N GLU A 93 3.12 -19.03 1.87
CA GLU A 93 4.06 -19.50 0.85
C GLU A 93 5.52 -19.45 1.34
N LEU A 94 5.91 -18.36 2.01
CA LEU A 94 7.24 -18.25 2.62
C LEU A 94 7.46 -19.33 3.68
N THR A 95 6.48 -19.54 4.54
CA THR A 95 6.56 -20.56 5.61
C THR A 95 6.74 -21.95 5.01
N LYS A 96 5.93 -22.31 4.02
CA LYS A 96 6.04 -23.59 3.28
C LYS A 96 7.39 -23.77 2.61
N SER A 97 7.92 -22.71 2.00
CA SER A 97 9.26 -22.72 1.38
C SER A 97 10.36 -23.03 2.41
N ILE A 98 10.29 -22.41 3.60
CA ILE A 98 11.23 -22.66 4.69
C ILE A 98 11.08 -24.09 5.23
N GLU A 99 9.86 -24.58 5.44
CA GLU A 99 9.61 -25.95 5.88
C GLU A 99 10.16 -26.97 4.89
N GLN A 100 9.96 -26.74 3.59
CA GLN A 100 10.50 -27.59 2.54
C GLN A 100 12.04 -27.55 2.53
N ALA A 101 12.64 -26.37 2.68
CA ALA A 101 14.09 -26.22 2.79
C ALA A 101 14.65 -26.95 4.01
N ALA A 102 13.99 -26.84 5.17
CA ALA A 102 14.36 -27.54 6.38
C ALA A 102 14.32 -29.06 6.18
N ASN A 103 13.24 -29.58 5.61
CA ASN A 103 13.10 -31.01 5.30
C ASN A 103 14.19 -31.51 4.33
N ASN A 104 14.47 -30.75 3.27
CA ASN A 104 15.53 -31.09 2.29
C ASN A 104 16.93 -31.11 2.92
N ASN A 105 17.16 -30.28 3.95
CA ASN A 105 18.42 -30.24 4.70
C ASN A 105 18.43 -31.19 5.92
N GLY A 106 17.41 -32.05 6.08
CA GLY A 106 17.31 -33.02 7.16
C GLY A 106 17.11 -32.40 8.55
N ILE A 107 16.50 -31.22 8.62
CA ILE A 107 16.24 -30.48 9.86
C ILE A 107 14.85 -30.81 10.37
N ASN A 108 14.74 -31.19 11.64
CA ASN A 108 13.46 -31.49 12.28
C ASN A 108 12.78 -30.22 12.79
N ILE A 109 11.71 -29.79 12.11
CA ILE A 109 10.95 -28.57 12.44
C ILE A 109 10.17 -28.64 13.76
N ASN A 110 10.02 -29.83 14.37
CA ASN A 110 9.35 -29.99 15.66
C ASN A 110 10.29 -29.81 16.87
N LEU A 111 11.58 -29.57 16.63
CA LEU A 111 12.57 -29.33 17.66
C LEU A 111 13.05 -27.87 17.62
N PRO A 112 13.52 -27.32 18.76
CA PRO A 112 14.17 -26.02 18.77
C PRO A 112 15.34 -25.96 17.78
N VAL A 113 15.41 -24.88 17.01
CA VAL A 113 16.46 -24.67 15.99
C VAL A 113 17.83 -24.52 16.66
N SER A 114 18.82 -25.28 16.20
CA SER A 114 20.22 -25.13 16.64
C SER A 114 21.04 -24.21 15.72
N LYS A 115 22.22 -23.79 16.19
CA LYS A 115 23.18 -23.03 15.35
C LYS A 115 23.64 -23.83 14.12
N GLU A 116 23.75 -25.15 14.25
CA GLU A 116 24.11 -26.05 13.16
C GLU A 116 23.01 -26.06 12.09
N ASP A 117 21.74 -26.06 12.51
CA ASP A 117 20.58 -26.04 11.61
C ASP A 117 20.48 -24.72 10.84
N ILE A 118 20.72 -23.59 11.51
CA ILE A 118 20.82 -22.28 10.84
C ILE A 118 21.91 -22.30 9.77
N LYS A 119 23.07 -22.88 10.09
CA LYS A 119 24.19 -22.98 9.14
C LYS A 119 23.81 -23.84 7.93
N LYS A 120 23.18 -25.00 8.15
CA LYS A 120 22.68 -25.88 7.08
C LYS A 120 21.70 -25.16 6.15
N LEU A 121 20.69 -24.47 6.73
CA LEU A 121 19.73 -23.66 5.97
C LEU A 121 20.41 -22.56 5.14
N SER A 122 21.40 -21.87 5.73
CA SER A 122 22.14 -20.80 5.05
C SER A 122 23.06 -21.29 3.93
N SER A 123 23.46 -22.57 3.96
CA SER A 123 24.40 -23.16 2.99
C SER A 123 23.74 -23.88 1.82
N GLY A 124 22.55 -24.46 2.03
CA GLY A 124 21.90 -25.37 1.07
C GLY A 124 20.70 -24.77 0.32
N THR A 125 20.22 -23.60 0.73
CA THR A 125 19.06 -22.97 0.12
C THR A 125 19.37 -21.49 0.00
N ALA A 126 19.40 -20.97 -1.22
CA ALA A 126 19.00 -19.58 -1.41
C ALA A 126 17.56 -19.53 -0.88
N ILE A 127 17.37 -19.21 0.39
CA ILE A 127 16.19 -18.48 0.82
C ILE A 127 16.29 -17.25 -0.07
N VAL A 128 15.66 -17.31 -1.24
CA VAL A 128 15.73 -16.23 -2.22
C VAL A 128 15.06 -15.10 -1.48
N ALA A 129 15.87 -14.19 -0.91
CA ALA A 129 15.35 -12.98 -0.32
C ALA A 129 14.36 -12.44 -1.35
N THR A 130 13.09 -12.30 -0.96
CA THR A 130 12.03 -11.92 -1.88
C THR A 130 12.34 -10.51 -2.33
N THR A 131 13.13 -10.43 -3.39
CA THR A 131 13.66 -9.20 -3.91
C THR A 131 12.67 -8.74 -4.94
N ILE A 132 11.83 -7.80 -4.54
CA ILE A 132 11.03 -7.05 -5.51
C ILE A 132 11.80 -5.78 -5.83
N GLU A 133 12.12 -5.60 -7.10
CA GLU A 133 12.86 -4.45 -7.57
C GLU A 133 12.25 -3.94 -8.88
N LYS A 134 12.12 -2.63 -8.97
CA LYS A 134 11.86 -1.94 -10.24
C LYS A 134 12.66 -0.65 -10.27
N ASP A 135 13.57 -0.52 -11.22
CA ASP A 135 14.22 0.74 -11.62
C ASP A 135 13.73 1.08 -13.02
N LEU A 136 13.19 2.29 -13.22
CA LEU A 136 12.76 2.75 -14.54
C LEU A 136 13.96 3.04 -15.47
N GLY A 137 15.19 3.05 -14.95
CA GLY A 137 16.42 3.41 -15.66
C GLY A 137 16.55 4.91 -15.94
N THR A 138 15.43 5.63 -15.97
CA THR A 138 15.31 7.08 -16.16
C THR A 138 14.36 7.67 -15.11
N PRO A 139 14.45 8.98 -14.79
CA PRO A 139 15.37 9.98 -15.35
C PRO A 139 16.85 9.76 -14.99
N THR A 140 17.73 10.26 -15.85
CA THR A 140 19.17 10.43 -15.57
C THR A 140 19.36 11.55 -14.56
N VAL A 141 20.39 11.45 -13.71
CA VAL A 141 20.71 12.49 -12.74
C VAL A 141 21.19 13.77 -13.43
N TYR A 142 20.56 14.89 -13.10
CA TYR A 142 21.05 16.23 -13.44
C TYR A 142 21.43 16.98 -12.17
N LEU A 143 22.69 17.37 -12.07
CA LEU A 143 23.24 18.06 -10.90
C LEU A 143 22.67 19.47 -10.78
N GLN A 144 22.46 19.94 -9.55
CA GLN A 144 22.04 21.32 -9.32
C GLN A 144 23.15 22.31 -9.71
N ARG A 145 22.78 23.38 -10.42
CA ARG A 145 23.73 24.42 -10.87
C ARG A 145 24.00 25.50 -9.83
N LYS A 146 23.11 25.64 -8.84
CA LYS A 146 23.25 26.57 -7.72
C LYS A 146 22.94 25.82 -6.43
N THR A 147 23.45 26.32 -5.31
CA THR A 147 23.29 25.69 -3.98
C THR A 147 21.82 25.54 -3.55
N TYR A 148 20.93 26.34 -4.12
CA TYR A 148 19.49 26.38 -3.82
C TYR A 148 18.61 25.83 -4.95
N TYR A 149 19.19 25.09 -5.92
CA TYR A 149 18.50 24.60 -7.12
C TYR A 149 18.11 23.11 -7.09
N CYS A 150 18.03 22.49 -5.91
CA CYS A 150 17.60 21.09 -5.78
C CYS A 150 16.21 20.84 -6.41
N GLN A 151 15.25 21.74 -6.18
CA GLN A 151 13.90 21.64 -6.75
C GLN A 151 13.88 21.86 -8.28
N PRO A 152 14.48 22.93 -8.85
CA PRO A 152 14.64 23.06 -10.30
C PRO A 152 15.36 21.89 -10.97
N ALA A 153 16.40 21.35 -10.36
CA ALA A 153 17.15 20.21 -10.90
C ALA A 153 16.27 18.95 -10.93
N SER A 154 15.54 18.67 -9.85
CA SER A 154 14.56 17.57 -9.78
C SER A 154 13.45 17.72 -10.82
N ALA A 155 12.91 18.92 -10.99
CA ALA A 155 11.92 19.20 -12.03
C ALA A 155 12.50 19.07 -13.45
N GLN A 156 13.76 19.45 -13.67
CA GLN A 156 14.44 19.26 -14.96
C GLN A 156 14.56 17.77 -15.32
N MET A 157 14.89 16.92 -14.35
CA MET A 157 14.95 15.47 -14.52
C MET A 157 13.57 14.90 -14.90
N LEU A 158 12.53 15.27 -14.15
CA LEU A 158 11.16 14.82 -14.44
C LEU A 158 10.64 15.36 -15.78
N THR A 159 10.99 16.59 -16.15
CA THR A 159 10.60 17.17 -17.45
C THR A 159 11.23 16.41 -18.60
N LYS A 160 12.51 16.04 -18.48
CA LYS A 160 13.14 15.20 -19.49
C LYS A 160 12.45 13.84 -19.59
N TYR A 161 12.06 13.25 -18.47
CA TYR A 161 11.35 11.97 -18.48
C TYR A 161 9.95 12.06 -19.12
N TYR A 162 9.13 13.04 -18.72
CA TYR A 162 7.73 13.11 -19.15
C TYR A 162 7.48 13.85 -20.47
N ARG A 163 8.38 14.76 -20.86
CA ARG A 163 8.21 15.62 -22.05
C ARG A 163 9.32 15.48 -23.07
N ASP A 164 10.35 14.70 -22.78
CA ASP A 164 11.58 14.59 -23.57
C ASP A 164 12.35 15.92 -23.77
N THR A 165 11.98 16.98 -23.05
CA THR A 165 12.65 18.29 -23.09
C THR A 165 13.50 18.54 -21.85
N LYS A 166 14.54 19.36 -21.99
CA LYS A 166 15.45 19.72 -20.89
C LYS A 166 15.56 21.24 -20.74
N PRO A 167 14.53 21.92 -20.19
CA PRO A 167 14.60 23.35 -19.92
C PRO A 167 15.71 23.67 -18.91
N SER A 168 16.22 24.89 -18.92
CA SER A 168 17.28 25.30 -17.99
C SER A 168 16.76 25.35 -16.55
N GLN A 169 17.62 25.06 -15.56
CA GLN A 169 17.24 25.18 -14.15
C GLN A 169 16.87 26.62 -13.78
N ASP A 170 17.49 27.63 -14.40
CA ASP A 170 17.11 29.04 -14.22
C ASP A 170 15.69 29.32 -14.72
N SER A 171 15.32 28.83 -15.92
CA SER A 171 13.96 29.00 -16.44
C SER A 171 12.91 28.30 -15.58
N ILE A 172 13.23 27.11 -15.06
CA ILE A 172 12.35 26.38 -14.14
C ILE A 172 12.21 27.16 -12.84
N TYR A 173 13.32 27.63 -12.27
CA TYR A 173 13.34 28.40 -11.02
C TYR A 173 12.51 29.68 -11.11
N SER A 174 12.66 30.44 -12.20
CA SER A 174 11.84 31.64 -12.43
C SER A 174 10.35 31.30 -12.55
N MET A 175 10.01 30.19 -13.21
CA MET A 175 8.61 29.75 -13.35
C MET A 175 8.00 29.25 -12.04
N MET A 176 8.82 28.74 -11.13
CA MET A 176 8.43 28.38 -9.77
C MET A 176 8.38 29.60 -8.83
N ASP A 177 8.51 30.84 -9.34
CA ASP A 177 8.56 32.04 -8.51
C ASP A 177 9.68 31.98 -7.44
N GLY A 178 10.84 31.45 -7.84
CA GLY A 178 12.02 31.37 -6.99
C GLY A 178 12.64 32.74 -6.70
N ILE A 179 13.03 32.98 -5.45
CA ILE A 179 13.67 34.23 -5.01
C ILE A 179 15.08 33.92 -4.53
N ALA A 180 16.08 34.33 -5.31
CA ALA A 180 17.48 34.06 -4.97
C ALA A 180 17.89 34.76 -3.66
N PRO A 181 18.74 34.15 -2.83
CA PRO A 181 19.41 32.85 -3.00
C PRO A 181 18.67 31.68 -2.32
N ASN A 182 17.33 31.73 -2.21
CA ASN A 182 16.55 30.73 -1.48
C ASN A 182 16.11 29.56 -2.37
N GLY A 183 15.91 28.40 -1.74
CA GLY A 183 15.26 27.25 -2.37
C GLY A 183 13.80 27.53 -2.74
N VAL A 184 13.15 26.54 -3.34
CA VAL A 184 11.74 26.61 -3.75
C VAL A 184 10.93 25.64 -2.90
N SER A 185 9.82 26.09 -2.33
CA SER A 185 8.90 25.21 -1.60
C SER A 185 8.13 24.26 -2.53
N ASN A 186 7.51 23.22 -1.97
CA ASN A 186 6.71 22.29 -2.75
C ASN A 186 5.49 22.97 -3.39
N GLU A 187 4.86 23.92 -2.72
CA GLU A 187 3.72 24.69 -3.25
C GLU A 187 4.14 25.50 -4.49
N LYS A 188 5.30 26.16 -4.41
CA LYS A 188 5.86 26.93 -5.53
C LYS A 188 6.32 26.03 -6.67
N ALA A 189 6.86 24.86 -6.36
CA ALA A 189 7.22 23.88 -7.38
C ALA A 189 6.00 23.42 -8.18
N LEU A 190 4.85 23.22 -7.52
CA LEU A 190 3.61 22.81 -8.19
C LEU A 190 3.15 23.78 -9.29
N ILE A 191 3.53 25.07 -9.23
CA ILE A 191 3.29 26.03 -10.32
C ILE A 191 3.89 25.50 -11.63
N TYR A 192 5.17 25.11 -11.60
CA TYR A 192 5.85 24.54 -12.75
C TYR A 192 5.28 23.18 -13.15
N TYR A 193 4.99 22.31 -12.17
CA TYR A 193 4.56 20.94 -12.45
C TYR A 193 3.18 20.92 -13.14
N ARG A 194 2.28 21.83 -12.75
CA ARG A 194 0.90 21.87 -13.25
C ARG A 194 0.75 22.66 -14.54
N ALA A 195 1.55 23.72 -14.73
CA ALA A 195 1.41 24.61 -15.86
C ALA A 195 1.67 23.92 -17.21
N SER A 196 0.90 24.29 -18.24
CA SER A 196 0.98 23.72 -19.59
C SER A 196 2.30 24.02 -20.31
N ASN A 197 2.86 25.19 -20.06
CA ASN A 197 4.20 25.58 -20.49
C ASN A 197 5.33 25.10 -19.54
N GLY A 198 4.97 24.40 -18.45
CA GLY A 198 5.90 23.77 -17.50
C GLY A 198 6.02 22.27 -17.74
N LEU A 199 5.72 21.43 -16.73
CA LEU A 199 5.70 19.97 -16.87
C LEU A 199 4.38 19.45 -17.51
N ASN A 200 3.32 20.26 -17.52
CA ASN A 200 2.00 19.93 -18.04
C ASN A 200 1.36 18.70 -17.36
N LYS A 201 1.41 18.67 -16.03
CA LYS A 201 0.84 17.61 -15.19
C LYS A 201 -0.12 18.25 -14.17
N PRO A 202 -1.32 18.67 -14.62
CA PRO A 202 -2.23 19.52 -13.84
C PRO A 202 -2.67 18.87 -12.51
N ASN A 203 -2.70 17.54 -12.46
CA ASN A 203 -3.07 16.77 -11.27
C ASN A 203 -1.88 16.50 -10.32
N SER A 204 -0.72 17.12 -10.54
CA SER A 204 0.41 16.98 -9.61
C SER A 204 0.05 17.51 -8.23
N TYR A 205 0.48 16.85 -7.16
CA TYR A 205 0.21 17.25 -5.79
C TYR A 205 1.35 16.85 -4.85
N ASN A 206 1.51 17.60 -3.76
CA ASN A 206 2.46 17.27 -2.69
C ASN A 206 1.76 16.47 -1.58
N SER A 207 2.51 15.59 -0.91
CA SER A 207 2.02 14.80 0.21
C SER A 207 3.15 14.50 1.19
N SER A 208 2.89 14.69 2.48
CA SER A 208 3.75 14.26 3.58
C SER A 208 3.47 12.82 4.03
N ASP A 209 2.43 12.16 3.49
CA ASP A 209 2.14 10.75 3.75
C ASP A 209 3.02 9.88 2.84
N VAL A 210 4.25 9.70 3.28
CA VAL A 210 5.34 8.98 2.63
C VAL A 210 5.29 7.51 3.05
N THR A 211 4.96 6.62 2.10
CA THR A 211 4.97 5.17 2.35
C THR A 211 5.62 4.42 1.19
N PHE A 212 6.17 3.24 1.47
CA PHE A 212 6.74 2.37 0.43
C PHE A 212 5.71 1.98 -0.63
N ASN A 213 4.48 1.64 -0.20
CA ASN A 213 3.41 1.22 -1.11
C ASN A 213 3.04 2.30 -2.12
N LYS A 214 3.06 3.58 -1.74
CA LYS A 214 2.84 4.67 -2.70
C LYS A 214 3.97 4.76 -3.73
N ALA A 215 5.22 4.59 -3.30
CA ALA A 215 6.34 4.55 -4.24
C ALA A 215 6.21 3.37 -5.22
N VAL A 216 5.88 2.18 -4.72
CA VAL A 216 5.62 0.98 -5.55
C VAL A 216 4.51 1.25 -6.57
N THR A 217 3.38 1.83 -6.14
CA THR A 217 2.26 2.17 -7.04
C THR A 217 2.68 3.12 -8.14
N GLU A 218 3.37 4.21 -7.83
CA GLU A 218 3.77 5.20 -8.83
C GLU A 218 4.80 4.64 -9.82
N ILE A 219 5.84 3.98 -9.32
CA ILE A 219 6.87 3.36 -10.17
C ILE A 219 6.30 2.22 -11.02
N ASN A 220 5.36 1.43 -10.51
CA ASN A 220 4.68 0.40 -11.31
C ASN A 220 3.91 1.01 -12.48
N ASN A 221 3.38 2.22 -12.32
CA ASN A 221 2.71 2.99 -13.36
C ASN A 221 3.65 3.89 -14.18
N TYR A 222 4.97 3.66 -14.15
CA TYR A 222 5.97 4.45 -14.88
C TYR A 222 5.95 5.95 -14.51
N ARG A 223 5.65 6.26 -13.25
CA ARG A 223 5.55 7.62 -12.73
C ARG A 223 6.65 7.90 -11.70
N PRO A 224 7.87 8.29 -12.10
CA PRO A 224 8.86 8.81 -11.16
C PRO A 224 8.35 10.11 -10.54
N PHE A 225 8.75 10.37 -9.31
CA PHE A 225 8.21 11.48 -8.51
C PHE A 225 9.31 12.22 -7.76
N MET A 226 9.03 13.44 -7.31
CA MET A 226 9.97 14.17 -6.45
C MET A 226 9.92 13.58 -5.04
N SER A 227 11.08 13.25 -4.50
CA SER A 227 11.32 12.72 -3.15
C SER A 227 12.05 13.79 -2.33
N GLY A 228 11.38 14.40 -1.36
CA GLY A 228 11.89 15.51 -0.56
C GLY A 228 12.33 15.09 0.84
N THR A 229 13.41 15.71 1.31
CA THR A 229 13.84 15.72 2.71
C THR A 229 13.57 17.12 3.29
N SER A 230 13.88 17.35 4.57
CA SER A 230 13.66 18.65 5.22
C SER A 230 14.20 19.87 4.47
N THR A 231 15.32 19.74 3.74
CA THR A 231 15.99 20.86 3.07
C THR A 231 16.37 20.58 1.62
N HIS A 232 15.99 19.43 1.08
CA HIS A 232 16.53 18.96 -0.20
C HIS A 232 15.53 18.18 -1.03
N ALA A 233 15.55 18.42 -2.33
CA ALA A 233 14.64 17.81 -3.29
C ALA A 233 15.40 16.93 -4.28
N ARG A 234 14.89 15.72 -4.47
CA ARG A 234 15.50 14.66 -5.27
C ARG A 234 14.42 13.97 -6.10
N VAL A 235 14.78 13.03 -6.97
CA VAL A 235 13.80 12.26 -7.75
C VAL A 235 13.88 10.78 -7.39
N CYS A 236 12.75 10.18 -7.03
CA CYS A 236 12.65 8.73 -6.92
C CYS A 236 12.22 8.15 -8.27
N ARG A 237 12.99 7.16 -8.76
CA ARG A 237 12.74 6.48 -10.04
C ARG A 237 12.59 4.97 -9.93
N GLY A 238 12.57 4.45 -8.71
CA GLY A 238 12.57 3.02 -8.48
C GLY A 238 12.43 2.64 -7.02
N TYR A 239 12.17 1.36 -6.79
CA TYR A 239 12.10 0.77 -5.47
C TYR A 239 12.80 -0.58 -5.45
N LYS A 240 13.24 -0.98 -4.27
CA LYS A 240 13.75 -2.32 -3.99
C LYS A 240 13.31 -2.70 -2.59
N GLN A 241 12.80 -3.90 -2.40
CA GLN A 241 12.59 -4.48 -1.09
C GLN A 241 13.35 -5.81 -1.04
N VAL A 242 14.14 -5.98 0.01
CA VAL A 242 14.84 -7.23 0.32
C VAL A 242 14.34 -7.65 1.69
N ASP A 243 13.57 -8.73 1.74
CA ASP A 243 12.82 -9.16 2.93
C ASP A 243 11.93 -8.02 3.47
N SER A 244 12.21 -7.48 4.65
CA SER A 244 11.49 -6.33 5.22
C SER A 244 12.16 -4.98 4.95
N ALA A 245 13.39 -4.96 4.43
CA ALA A 245 14.15 -3.73 4.21
C ALA A 245 13.71 -3.07 2.91
N GLN A 246 13.27 -1.81 3.00
CA GLN A 246 12.68 -1.04 1.91
C GLN A 246 13.64 0.05 1.44
N TYR A 247 13.85 0.15 0.14
CA TYR A 247 14.77 1.08 -0.49
C TYR A 247 14.12 1.79 -1.68
N LEU A 248 14.57 3.01 -1.93
CA LEU A 248 14.22 3.82 -3.08
C LEU A 248 15.43 4.05 -3.97
N ARG A 249 15.19 4.14 -5.28
CA ARG A 249 16.20 4.50 -6.26
C ARG A 249 16.18 6.01 -6.46
N ILE A 250 17.16 6.70 -5.88
CA ILE A 250 17.20 8.16 -5.81
C ILE A 250 18.15 8.73 -6.85
N CYS A 251 17.63 9.63 -7.67
CA CYS A 251 18.38 10.57 -8.49
C CYS A 251 18.55 11.87 -7.72
N ASP A 252 19.74 12.05 -7.16
CA ASP A 252 20.04 13.18 -6.29
C ASP A 252 20.81 14.28 -7.03
N PRO A 253 20.30 15.53 -7.08
CA PRO A 253 21.04 16.63 -7.69
C PRO A 253 22.25 17.10 -6.86
N TYR A 254 22.42 16.68 -5.59
CA TYR A 254 23.57 17.01 -4.74
C TYR A 254 23.86 15.93 -3.69
N PRO A 255 25.11 15.46 -3.49
CA PRO A 255 26.37 16.07 -3.93
C PRO A 255 26.70 15.84 -5.40
N THR A 256 27.40 16.82 -5.99
CA THR A 256 27.83 16.79 -7.40
C THR A 256 28.79 15.64 -7.72
N SER A 257 29.39 15.02 -6.70
CA SER A 257 30.34 13.91 -6.81
C SER A 257 29.71 12.55 -7.11
N LEU A 258 28.42 12.36 -6.85
CA LEU A 258 27.75 11.08 -7.12
C LEU A 258 27.43 10.93 -8.62
N GLY A 259 26.78 11.93 -9.22
CA GLY A 259 26.45 11.95 -10.65
C GLY A 259 25.58 10.79 -11.16
N MET A 260 25.11 9.90 -10.29
CA MET A 260 24.35 8.69 -10.63
C MET A 260 23.29 8.37 -9.57
N ALA A 261 22.30 7.57 -9.97
CA ALA A 261 21.25 7.14 -9.07
C ALA A 261 21.76 6.08 -8.08
N TYR A 262 21.33 6.16 -6.83
CA TYR A 262 21.73 5.22 -5.77
C TYR A 262 20.52 4.64 -5.04
N TRP A 263 20.75 3.54 -4.31
CA TRP A 263 19.74 2.94 -3.43
C TRP A 263 19.83 3.59 -2.05
N GLU A 264 18.71 4.09 -1.56
CA GLU A 264 18.59 4.69 -0.23
C GLU A 264 17.53 3.96 0.58
N ALA A 265 17.77 3.70 1.85
CA ALA A 265 16.77 3.13 2.74
C ALA A 265 15.61 4.11 2.94
N LEU A 266 14.37 3.60 2.94
CA LEU A 266 13.19 4.42 3.22
C LEU A 266 13.27 5.01 4.64
N GLY A 267 12.90 6.29 4.79
CA GLY A 267 12.79 6.97 6.08
C GLY A 267 13.48 8.33 6.17
N SER A 268 14.32 8.68 5.20
CA SER A 268 14.92 10.01 5.04
C SER A 268 13.96 11.06 4.45
N GLU A 269 12.95 10.60 3.71
CA GLU A 269 11.95 11.45 3.05
C GLU A 269 10.94 11.98 4.06
N ASN A 270 10.61 13.27 3.93
CA ASN A 270 9.55 13.93 4.69
C ASN A 270 8.30 14.19 3.85
N ASP A 271 8.49 14.35 2.54
CA ASP A 271 7.41 14.62 1.61
C ASP A 271 7.76 14.18 0.18
N ARG A 272 6.73 14.17 -0.66
CA ARG A 272 6.84 13.84 -2.09
C ARG A 272 5.97 14.77 -2.92
N ILE A 273 6.38 15.04 -4.15
CA ILE A 273 5.47 15.56 -5.19
C ILE A 273 5.23 14.45 -6.20
N TYR A 274 3.99 13.94 -6.20
CA TYR A 274 3.52 12.97 -7.18
C TYR A 274 3.11 13.68 -8.46
N VAL A 275 3.68 13.22 -9.57
CA VAL A 275 3.39 13.74 -10.91
C VAL A 275 2.21 12.95 -11.47
N GLY A 276 1.02 13.25 -10.95
CA GLY A 276 -0.22 12.58 -11.32
C GLY A 276 -0.51 12.65 -12.82
N SER A 277 -1.19 11.62 -13.32
CA SER A 277 -1.92 11.65 -14.60
C SER A 277 -3.18 12.49 -14.50
#